data_AF-A0A967IBJ1-F1
#
_entry.id   AF-A0A967IBJ1-F1
#
_cell.length_a   1.000
_cell.length_b   1.000
_cell.length_c   1.000
_cell.angle_alpha   90.00
_cell.angle_beta   90.00
_cell.angle_gamma   90.00
#
_symmetry.space_group_name_H-M   'P 1'
#
loop_
_entity.id
_entity.type
_entity.pdbx_description
1 polymer ?
#
loop_
_entity_poly.entity_id
_entity_poly.type
_entity_poly.pdbx_seq_one_letter_code
_entity_poly.pdbx_strand_id
1 'polypeptide(L)'
;MRKILGRPELGAVAGAIIIFLLFTIVAGDKGFLTPIGFRTWLEVSAQLGIIGIGATMLMIGGEFDLSVGSMIAAAGMIFLLPVVQYSWPVWLAFMVAIGFALLVGYVNGTLVNRTGLPSFIVTLAFLFILRG
;
A
#
# COMPACT_ATOMS: atom_id res chain seq x y z
N MET A 1 34.60 -2.31 -8.13
CA MET A 1 33.68 -1.22 -7.69
C MET A 1 32.50 -0.99 -8.63
N ARG A 2 32.66 -0.84 -9.97
CA ARG A 2 31.54 -0.59 -10.90
C ARG A 2 30.38 -1.61 -10.86
N LYS A 3 30.68 -2.90 -10.65
CA LYS A 3 29.67 -3.98 -10.58
C LYS A 3 28.78 -3.93 -9.32
N ILE A 4 29.26 -3.28 -8.26
CA ILE A 4 28.54 -3.09 -7.00
C ILE A 4 27.64 -1.86 -7.13
N LEU A 5 28.20 -0.73 -7.57
CA LEU A 5 27.48 0.55 -7.81
C LEU A 5 26.34 0.48 -8.85
N GLY A 6 26.30 -0.56 -9.70
CA GLY A 6 25.23 -0.76 -10.68
C GLY A 6 23.97 -1.45 -10.14
N ARG A 7 23.95 -1.88 -8.87
CA ARG A 7 22.77 -2.54 -8.29
C ARG A 7 21.72 -1.49 -7.88
N PRO A 8 20.45 -1.63 -8.32
CA PRO A 8 19.39 -0.66 -7.98
C PRO A 8 19.17 -0.54 -6.46
N GLU A 9 19.41 -1.64 -5.74
CA GLU A 9 19.38 -1.76 -4.28
C GLU A 9 20.27 -0.70 -3.59
N LEU A 10 21.49 -0.50 -4.12
CA LEU A 10 22.43 0.46 -3.55
C LEU A 10 22.03 1.89 -3.87
N GLY A 11 21.40 2.13 -5.02
CA GLY A 11 20.81 3.43 -5.35
C GLY A 11 19.70 3.81 -4.37
N ALA A 12 18.82 2.86 -4.05
CA ALA A 12 17.75 3.07 -3.06
C ALA A 12 18.31 3.34 -1.66
N VAL A 13 19.26 2.54 -1.18
CA VAL A 13 19.90 2.72 0.14
C VAL A 13 20.67 4.05 0.20
N ALA A 14 21.47 4.37 -0.82
CA ALA A 14 22.20 5.63 -0.88
C ALA A 14 21.23 6.83 -0.91
N GLY A 15 20.16 6.76 -1.70
CA GLY A 15 19.12 7.78 -1.76
C GLY A 15 18.45 7.98 -0.40
N ALA A 16 18.09 6.90 0.29
CA ALA A 16 17.51 6.97 1.63
C ALA A 16 18.44 7.65 2.64
N ILE A 17 19.74 7.29 2.65
CA ILE A 17 20.74 7.90 3.52
C ILE A 17 20.90 9.39 3.22
N ILE A 18 21.02 9.76 1.94
CA ILE A 18 21.21 11.16 1.51
C ILE A 18 20.00 12.01 1.94
N ILE A 19 18.78 11.53 1.67
CA ILE A 19 17.54 12.23 2.04
C ILE A 19 17.43 12.35 3.57
N PHE A 20 17.73 11.27 4.30
CA PHE A 20 17.70 11.27 5.76
C PHE A 20 18.66 12.31 6.35
N LEU A 21 19.91 12.36 5.86
CA LEU A 21 20.90 13.34 6.29
C LEU A 21 20.49 14.77 5.94
N LEU A 22 19.96 14.98 4.73
CA LEU A 22 19.46 16.29 4.30
C LEU A 22 18.37 16.81 5.24
N PHE A 23 17.35 16.00 5.54
CA PHE A 23 16.27 16.42 6.44
C PHE A 23 16.72 16.53 7.90
N THR A 24 17.70 15.72 8.31
CA THR A 24 18.35 15.87 9.62
C THR A 24 19.04 17.23 9.75
N ILE A 25 19.78 17.66 8.72
CA ILE A 25 20.51 18.93 8.73
C ILE A 25 19.55 20.14 8.64
N VAL A 26 18.56 20.07 7.74
CA VAL A 26 17.65 21.19 7.46
C VAL A 26 16.58 21.35 8.53
N ALA A 27 16.01 20.24 8.99
CA ALA A 27 14.79 20.22 9.79
C ALA A 27 14.92 19.46 11.13
N GLY A 28 16.06 18.84 11.44
CA GLY A 28 16.37 18.02 12.62
C GLY A 28 15.41 18.15 13.80
N ASP A 29 15.77 18.95 14.81
CA ASP A 29 14.93 19.15 16.02
C ASP A 29 13.70 20.04 15.79
N LYS A 30 13.59 20.66 14.61
CA LYS A 30 12.46 21.54 14.24
C LYS A 30 11.28 20.77 13.67
N GLY A 31 11.40 19.45 13.52
CA GLY A 31 10.32 18.59 13.06
C GLY A 31 10.81 17.17 12.78
N PHE A 32 11.86 17.00 11.97
CA PHE A 32 12.21 15.71 11.38
C PHE A 32 12.57 14.60 12.39
N LEU A 33 13.42 14.93 13.37
CA LEU A 33 13.86 14.01 14.43
C LEU A 33 13.01 14.09 15.71
N THR A 34 12.01 14.98 15.74
CA THR A 34 11.08 15.05 16.88
C THR A 34 10.24 13.78 16.95
N PRO A 35 9.74 13.36 18.13
CA PRO A 35 8.88 12.18 18.23
C PRO A 35 7.65 12.23 17.32
N ILE A 36 7.10 13.43 17.09
CA ILE A 36 5.95 13.66 16.21
C ILE A 36 6.37 13.49 14.75
N GLY A 37 7.45 14.15 14.30
CA GLY A 37 7.90 14.01 12.92
C GLY A 37 8.36 12.60 12.59
N PHE A 38 9.09 11.96 13.51
CA PHE A 38 9.48 10.55 13.44
C PHE A 38 8.29 9.64 13.19
N ARG A 39 7.21 9.83 13.96
CA ARG A 39 5.95 9.10 13.78
C ARG A 39 5.32 9.38 12.42
N THR A 40 5.24 10.62 11.98
CA THR A 40 4.58 11.00 10.73
C THR A 40 5.20 10.31 9.50
N TRP A 41 6.53 10.32 9.36
CA TRP A 41 7.16 9.67 8.20
C TRP A 41 7.22 8.15 8.34
N LEU A 42 7.24 7.61 9.56
CA LEU A 42 7.08 6.17 9.79
C LEU A 42 5.68 5.68 9.46
N GLU A 43 4.62 6.43 9.73
CA GLU A 43 3.25 6.04 9.39
C GLU A 43 3.10 5.84 7.88
N VAL A 44 3.63 6.76 7.06
CA VAL A 44 3.64 6.61 5.59
C VAL A 44 4.52 5.43 5.14
N SER A 45 5.70 5.29 5.74
CA SER A 45 6.62 4.18 5.44
C SER A 45 6.00 2.81 5.76
N ALA A 46 5.31 2.71 6.90
CA ALA A 46 4.63 1.50 7.34
C ALA A 46 3.48 1.15 6.39
N GLN A 47 2.68 2.14 5.96
CA GLN A 47 1.62 1.93 4.99
C GLN A 47 2.15 1.35 3.67
N LEU A 48 3.19 1.98 3.09
CA LEU A 48 3.83 1.50 1.87
C LEU A 48 4.49 0.12 2.05
N GLY A 49 5.12 -0.12 3.20
CA GLY A 49 5.74 -1.41 3.52
C GLY A 49 4.74 -2.55 3.60
N ILE A 50 3.61 -2.35 4.28
CA ILE A 50 2.54 -3.35 4.39
C ILE A 50 2.00 -3.72 3.01
N ILE A 51 1.72 -2.71 2.17
CA ILE A 51 1.25 -2.91 0.79
C ILE A 51 2.32 -3.63 -0.06
N GLY A 52 3.57 -3.20 0.06
CA GLY A 52 4.70 -3.75 -0.68
C GLY A 52 4.96 -5.23 -0.38
N ILE A 53 4.76 -5.67 0.87
CA ILE A 53 4.83 -7.08 1.24
C ILE A 53 3.77 -7.90 0.49
N GLY A 54 2.51 -7.43 0.49
CA GLY A 54 1.43 -8.09 -0.25
C GLY A 54 1.68 -8.15 -1.76
N ALA A 55 2.10 -7.04 -2.36
CA ALA A 55 2.46 -6.99 -3.78
C ALA A 55 3.62 -7.93 -4.12
N THR A 56 4.64 -8.01 -3.25
CA THR A 56 5.79 -8.90 -3.44
C THR A 56 5.38 -10.36 -3.40
N MET A 57 4.47 -10.76 -2.48
CA MET A 57 3.96 -12.13 -2.45
C MET A 57 3.29 -12.52 -3.78
N LEU A 58 2.51 -11.62 -4.37
CA LEU A 58 1.89 -11.85 -5.69
C LEU A 58 2.93 -11.95 -6.80
N MET A 59 3.91 -11.05 -6.82
CA MET A 59 4.98 -11.06 -7.83
C MET A 59 5.84 -12.33 -7.76
N ILE A 60 6.09 -12.86 -6.56
CA ILE A 60 6.75 -14.17 -6.38
C ILE A 60 5.90 -15.29 -7.00
N GLY A 61 4.57 -15.20 -6.88
CA GLY A 61 3.61 -16.09 -7.54
C GLY A 61 3.47 -15.89 -9.05
N GLY A 62 4.18 -14.92 -9.65
CA GLY A 62 4.06 -14.58 -11.07
C GLY A 62 2.84 -13.70 -11.40
N GLU A 63 2.15 -13.19 -10.39
CA GLU A 63 0.93 -12.39 -10.53
C GLU A 63 1.19 -10.90 -10.28
N PHE A 64 0.31 -10.05 -10.82
CA PHE A 64 0.39 -8.60 -10.66
C PHE A 64 -0.97 -7.99 -10.36
N ASP A 65 -1.09 -7.24 -9.27
CA ASP A 65 -2.33 -6.58 -8.86
C ASP A 65 -2.27 -5.06 -9.02
N LEU A 66 -2.96 -4.58 -10.04
CA LEU A 66 -3.13 -3.15 -10.30
C LEU A 66 -4.19 -2.49 -9.40
N SER A 67 -5.16 -3.27 -8.92
CA SER A 67 -6.33 -2.76 -8.20
C SER A 67 -6.00 -2.27 -6.79
N VAL A 68 -4.78 -2.51 -6.30
CA VAL A 68 -4.36 -2.17 -4.93
C VAL A 68 -4.55 -0.68 -4.61
N GLY A 69 -4.28 0.22 -5.57
CA GLY A 69 -4.45 1.66 -5.39
C GLY A 69 -5.91 2.06 -5.17
N SER A 70 -6.80 1.60 -6.05
CA SER A 70 -8.24 1.81 -5.91
C SER A 70 -8.83 1.09 -4.70
N MET A 71 -8.27 -0.05 -4.31
CA MET A 71 -8.70 -0.82 -3.15
C MET A 71 -8.43 -0.08 -1.84
N ILE A 72 -7.29 0.61 -1.72
CA ILE A 72 -6.98 1.47 -0.56
C ILE A 72 -8.04 2.57 -0.41
N ALA A 73 -8.37 3.25 -1.51
CA ALA A 73 -9.39 4.30 -1.49
C ALA A 73 -10.77 3.75 -1.15
N ALA A 74 -11.18 2.64 -1.77
CA ALA A 74 -12.47 2.00 -1.53
C ALA A 74 -12.61 1.51 -0.07
N ALA A 75 -11.62 0.76 0.43
CA ALA A 75 -11.62 0.30 1.83
C ALA A 75 -11.61 1.46 2.83
N GLY A 76 -10.85 2.52 2.54
CA GLY A 76 -10.84 3.74 3.33
C GLY A 76 -12.21 4.39 3.40
N MET A 77 -12.93 4.51 2.28
CA MET A 77 -14.28 5.08 2.24
C MET A 77 -15.32 4.18 2.92
N ILE A 78 -15.26 2.87 2.71
CA ILE A 78 -16.15 1.89 3.36
C ILE A 78 -15.95 1.90 4.88
N PHE A 79 -14.73 2.15 5.35
CA PHE A 79 -14.47 2.34 6.77
C PHE A 79 -14.95 3.72 7.27
N LEU A 80 -14.59 4.81 6.59
CA LEU A 80 -14.75 6.16 7.11
C LEU A 80 -16.20 6.66 7.04
N LEU A 81 -16.95 6.32 5.97
CA LEU A 81 -18.32 6.79 5.79
C LEU A 81 -19.25 6.34 6.93
N PRO A 82 -19.32 5.04 7.31
CA PRO A 82 -20.14 4.59 8.44
C PRO A 82 -19.75 5.25 9.76
N VAL A 83 -18.46 5.43 10.01
CA VAL A 83 -17.96 6.04 11.26
C VAL A 83 -18.36 7.50 11.36
N VAL A 84 -18.17 8.27 10.29
CA VAL A 84 -18.37 9.73 10.31
C VAL A 84 -19.83 10.11 10.11
N GLN A 85 -20.53 9.49 9.15
CA GLN A 85 -21.89 9.91 8.77
C GLN A 85 -22.99 9.19 9.55
N TYR A 86 -22.73 7.93 9.93
CA TYR A 86 -23.73 7.07 10.57
C TYR A 86 -23.38 6.75 12.02
N SER A 87 -22.29 7.32 12.55
CA SER A 87 -21.81 7.12 13.92
C SER A 87 -21.64 5.64 14.30
N TRP A 88 -21.27 4.79 13.33
CA TRP A 88 -21.04 3.38 13.61
C TRP A 88 -19.84 3.20 14.56
N PRO A 89 -19.87 2.16 15.42
CA PRO A 89 -18.70 1.76 16.17
C PRO A 89 -17.52 1.45 15.24
N VAL A 90 -16.34 1.94 15.59
CA VAL A 90 -15.10 1.79 14.78
C VAL A 90 -14.81 0.32 14.45
N TRP A 91 -15.01 -0.58 15.41
CA TRP A 91 -14.77 -2.01 15.22
C TRP A 91 -15.68 -2.62 14.15
N LEU A 92 -16.94 -2.17 14.08
CA LEU A 92 -17.92 -2.69 13.12
C LEU A 92 -17.58 -2.21 11.70
N ALA A 93 -17.27 -0.92 11.55
CA ALA A 93 -16.82 -0.37 10.26
C ALA A 93 -15.53 -1.04 9.78
N PHE A 94 -14.60 -1.33 10.69
CA PHE A 94 -13.37 -2.05 10.39
C PHE A 94 -13.64 -3.47 9.88
N MET A 95 -14.53 -4.22 10.54
CA MET A 95 -14.92 -5.57 10.09
C MET A 95 -15.53 -5.55 8.68
N VAL A 96 -16.36 -4.56 8.37
CA VAL A 96 -16.95 -4.41 7.04
C VAL A 96 -15.90 -4.07 5.98
N ALA A 97 -14.98 -3.15 6.27
CA ALA A 97 -13.92 -2.79 5.35
C ALA A 97 -12.98 -3.97 5.04
N ILE A 98 -12.57 -4.74 6.07
CA ILE A 98 -11.78 -5.96 5.90
C ILE A 98 -12.57 -7.02 5.12
N GLY A 99 -13.84 -7.24 5.46
CA GLY A 99 -14.70 -8.20 4.77
C GLY A 99 -14.82 -7.89 3.28
N PHE A 100 -14.99 -6.61 2.93
CA PHE A 100 -15.03 -6.17 1.55
C PHE A 100 -13.69 -6.37 0.83
N ALA A 101 -12.56 -6.02 1.46
CA ALA A 101 -11.23 -6.24 0.88
C ALA A 101 -10.94 -7.73 0.63
N LEU A 102 -11.30 -8.60 1.57
CA LEU A 102 -11.16 -10.06 1.43
C LEU A 102 -12.05 -10.60 0.31
N LEU A 103 -13.29 -10.11 0.20
CA LEU A 103 -14.20 -10.50 -0.87
C LEU A 103 -13.63 -10.15 -2.23
N VAL A 104 -13.14 -8.93 -2.41
CA VAL A 104 -12.52 -8.49 -3.68
C VAL A 104 -11.29 -9.34 -4.00
N GLY A 105 -10.40 -9.55 -3.03
CA GLY A 105 -9.22 -10.41 -3.21
C GLY A 105 -9.59 -11.84 -3.59
N TYR A 106 -10.62 -12.41 -2.94
CA TYR A 106 -11.14 -13.74 -3.26
C TYR A 106 -11.70 -13.82 -4.68
N VAL A 107 -12.48 -12.81 -5.11
CA VAL A 107 -13.04 -12.77 -6.45
C VAL A 107 -11.93 -12.64 -7.51
N ASN A 108 -10.96 -11.73 -7.30
CA ASN A 108 -9.79 -11.59 -8.18
C ASN A 108 -9.04 -12.91 -8.33
N GLY A 109 -8.66 -13.54 -7.21
CA GLY A 109 -7.92 -14.81 -7.23
C GLY A 109 -8.72 -15.95 -7.86
N THR A 110 -10.02 -16.02 -7.59
CA THR A 110 -10.90 -17.05 -8.18
C THR A 110 -11.04 -16.86 -9.69
N LEU A 111 -11.18 -15.62 -10.16
CA LEU A 111 -11.27 -15.32 -11.59
C LEU A 111 -9.99 -15.73 -12.31
N VAL A 112 -8.82 -15.35 -11.79
CA VAL A 112 -7.53 -15.75 -12.37
C VAL A 112 -7.42 -17.28 -12.44
N ASN A 113 -7.67 -17.97 -11.33
CA ASN A 113 -7.53 -19.43 -11.26
C ASN A 113 -8.53 -20.20 -12.12
N ARG A 114 -9.77 -19.72 -12.28
CA ARG A 114 -10.82 -20.44 -13.03
C ARG A 114 -10.87 -20.09 -14.50
N THR A 115 -10.55 -18.85 -14.87
CA THR A 115 -10.69 -18.38 -16.26
C THR A 115 -9.39 -18.51 -17.06
N GLY A 116 -8.23 -18.63 -16.37
CA GLY A 116 -6.92 -18.60 -17.03
C GLY A 116 -6.57 -17.23 -17.63
N LEU A 117 -7.35 -16.19 -17.33
CA LEU A 117 -7.02 -14.83 -17.72
C LEU A 117 -5.79 -14.33 -16.93
N PRO A 118 -4.88 -13.58 -17.55
CA PRO A 118 -3.78 -12.94 -16.83
C PRO A 118 -4.30 -12.04 -15.68
N SER A 119 -3.68 -12.14 -14.49
CA SER A 119 -4.04 -11.31 -13.32
C SER A 119 -4.04 -9.82 -13.60
N PHE A 120 -3.15 -9.35 -14.49
CA PHE A 120 -3.12 -7.97 -14.95
C PHE A 120 -4.48 -7.50 -15.49
N ILE A 121 -5.16 -8.31 -16.31
CA ILE A 121 -6.45 -7.94 -16.92
C ILE A 121 -7.56 -7.95 -15.87
N VAL A 122 -7.59 -8.99 -15.04
CA VAL A 122 -8.59 -9.12 -13.97
C VAL A 122 -8.48 -7.94 -12.99
N THR A 123 -7.27 -7.64 -12.54
CA THR A 123 -7.04 -6.56 -11.57
C THR A 123 -7.17 -5.18 -12.18
N LEU A 124 -6.91 -4.99 -13.49
CA LEU A 124 -7.26 -3.77 -14.20
C LEU A 124 -8.77 -3.55 -14.25
N ALA A 125 -9.57 -4.58 -14.49
CA ALA A 125 -11.03 -4.47 -14.46
C ALA A 125 -11.52 -4.07 -13.07
N PHE A 126 -10.98 -4.70 -12.02
CA PHE A 126 -11.31 -4.35 -10.64
C PHE A 126 -10.81 -2.96 -10.24
N LEU A 127 -9.71 -2.48 -10.81
CA LEU A 127 -9.27 -1.10 -10.64
C LEU A 127 -10.37 -0.12 -11.05
N PHE A 128 -10.99 -0.33 -12.20
CA PHE A 128 -12.09 0.52 -12.66
C PHE A 128 -13.36 0.33 -11.82
N ILE A 129 -13.73 -0.91 -11.49
CA ILE A 129 -14.92 -1.18 -10.66
C ILE A 129 -14.82 -0.48 -9.29
N LEU A 130 -13.65 -0.54 -8.65
CA LEU A 130 -13.43 0.06 -7.34
C LEU A 130 -13.29 1.58 -7.39
N ARG A 131 -12.81 2.11 -8.52
CA ARG A 131 -12.64 3.54 -8.73
C ARG A 131 -13.95 4.24 -9.11
N GLY A 132 -14.88 3.52 -9.75
CA GLY A 132 -16.06 4.10 -10.41
C GLY A 132 -15.69 4.76 -11.73
#